data_AF-A0A2H9SRI5-F1
#
_entry.id   AF-A0A2H9SRI5-F1
#
_cell.length_a   1.000
_cell.length_b   1.000
_cell.length_c   1.000
_cell.angle_alpha   90.00
_cell.angle_beta   90.00
_cell.angle_gamma   90.00
#
_symmetry.space_group_name_H-M   'P 1'
#
loop_
_entity.id
_entity.type
_entity.pdbx_description
1 polymer ?
#
loop_
_entity_poly.entity_id
_entity_poly.type
_entity_poly.pdbx_seq_one_letter_code
_entity_poly.pdbx_strand_id
1 'polypeptide(L)'
;MQQISREELITWNQEGLIPGPTESEEEYLKRVEFCLQLKQQLTKELGTTLPFQESDLASQTIFESAWKKTFPLFGIRPSWVPLFFSNVKLTPWHGGCAWIFQLNEKAPLAGLLQLRKSFATQSIFTKMYQRDELIAHELAHVGRMCYHEPKYEEFFAYQTSTSWLRRTLGPIVQSSYESLIFVFALVFVLFFDLWMVLAEQSPNTLTAWAIKLIPLALLAYAGVRLVKRWQTLKKARNVLLQIVVNEELADQVLYRLTDNEIESFANMNGREIQDYFESYQTQSLRLKMIQELYFAKERG
;
A
#
# COMPACT_ATOMS: atom_id res chain seq x y z
N MET A 1 28.73 -5.13 -16.84
CA MET A 1 27.56 -4.72 -16.04
C MET A 1 27.59 -3.21 -15.93
N GLN A 2 26.51 -2.54 -16.32
CA GLN A 2 26.35 -1.11 -16.05
C GLN A 2 26.12 -0.94 -14.55
N GLN A 3 26.96 -0.13 -13.90
CA GLN A 3 26.84 0.16 -12.48
C GLN A 3 25.82 1.30 -12.32
N ILE A 4 24.84 1.13 -11.43
CA ILE A 4 23.85 2.18 -11.14
C ILE A 4 24.58 3.38 -10.51
N SER A 5 24.45 4.57 -11.11
CA SER A 5 24.96 5.81 -10.51
C SER A 5 24.09 6.24 -9.33
N ARG A 6 24.68 7.02 -8.42
CA ARG A 6 23.94 7.55 -7.26
C ARG A 6 22.78 8.45 -7.69
N GLU A 7 23.00 9.26 -8.73
CA GLU A 7 22.00 10.17 -9.28
C GLU A 7 20.81 9.43 -9.88
N GLU A 8 21.04 8.33 -10.60
CA GLU A 8 20.00 7.44 -11.10
C GLU A 8 19.20 6.83 -9.94
N LEU A 9 19.88 6.31 -8.93
CA LEU A 9 19.24 5.69 -7.77
C LEU A 9 18.35 6.68 -7.00
N ILE A 10 18.79 7.93 -6.83
CA ILE A 10 17.98 9.01 -6.24
C ILE A 10 16.72 9.25 -7.07
N THR A 11 16.90 9.41 -8.39
CA THR A 11 15.82 9.73 -9.32
C THR A 11 14.78 8.61 -9.33
N TRP A 12 15.20 7.36 -9.46
CA TRP A 12 14.28 6.21 -9.49
C TRP A 12 13.59 5.99 -8.15
N ASN A 13 14.29 6.20 -7.02
CA ASN A 13 13.67 6.18 -5.70
C ASN A 13 12.57 7.25 -5.58
N GLN A 14 12.80 8.46 -6.09
CA GLN A 14 11.77 9.51 -6.12
C GLN A 14 10.64 9.19 -7.08
N GLU A 15 10.87 8.42 -8.13
CA GLU A 15 9.83 7.88 -9.02
C GLU A 15 9.05 6.70 -8.40
N GLY A 16 9.33 6.35 -7.13
CA GLY A 16 8.72 5.21 -6.44
C GLY A 16 9.15 3.85 -6.99
N LEU A 17 10.21 3.81 -7.80
CA LEU A 17 10.86 2.57 -8.20
C LEU A 17 11.83 2.18 -7.09
N ILE A 18 11.30 1.56 -6.04
CA ILE A 18 12.08 1.11 -4.88
C ILE A 18 12.57 -0.32 -5.15
N PRO A 19 13.85 -0.65 -4.92
CA PRO A 19 14.34 -2.02 -5.04
C PRO A 19 13.60 -2.96 -4.07
N GLY A 20 13.22 -4.14 -4.55
CA GLY A 20 12.60 -5.16 -3.71
C GLY A 20 13.55 -5.70 -2.64
N PRO A 21 13.04 -6.31 -1.54
CA PRO A 21 13.87 -6.83 -0.46
C PRO A 21 14.91 -7.87 -0.92
N THR A 22 14.55 -8.69 -1.92
CA THR A 22 15.36 -9.79 -2.48
C THR A 22 15.74 -9.55 -3.94
N GLU A 23 15.47 -8.36 -4.48
CA GLU A 23 15.69 -8.06 -5.89
C GLU A 23 17.18 -7.78 -6.15
N SER A 24 17.74 -8.46 -7.15
CA SER A 24 19.12 -8.20 -7.59
C SER A 24 19.21 -6.88 -8.37
N GLU A 25 20.42 -6.33 -8.49
CA GLU A 25 20.67 -5.10 -9.24
C GLU A 25 20.25 -5.21 -10.72
N GLU A 26 20.48 -6.38 -11.33
CA GLU A 26 20.09 -6.65 -12.72
C GLU A 26 18.57 -6.72 -12.90
N GLU A 27 17.86 -7.39 -11.99
CA GLU A 27 16.40 -7.46 -12.02
C GLU A 27 15.77 -6.09 -11.81
N TYR A 28 16.32 -5.32 -10.86
CA TYR A 28 15.90 -3.96 -10.58
C TYR A 28 16.04 -3.05 -11.80
N LEU A 29 17.20 -3.08 -12.47
CA LEU A 29 17.45 -2.31 -13.70
C LEU A 29 16.44 -2.65 -14.80
N LYS A 30 16.24 -3.94 -15.07
CA LYS A 30 15.26 -4.41 -16.07
C LYS A 30 13.85 -3.89 -15.73
N ARG A 31 13.47 -3.92 -14.46
CA ARG A 31 12.16 -3.44 -14.01
C ARG A 31 12.03 -1.93 -14.15
N VAL A 32 13.05 -1.16 -13.77
CA VAL A 32 13.07 0.30 -13.93
C VAL A 32 12.88 0.68 -15.40
N GLU A 33 13.69 0.12 -16.30
CA GLU A 33 13.61 0.39 -17.73
C GLU A 33 12.22 0.06 -18.29
N PHE A 34 11.67 -1.10 -17.89
CA PHE A 34 10.33 -1.52 -18.27
C PHE A 34 9.25 -0.54 -17.77
N CYS A 35 9.30 -0.16 -16.50
CA CYS A 35 8.32 0.75 -15.90
C CYS A 35 8.34 2.15 -16.53
N LEU A 36 9.54 2.70 -16.80
CA LEU A 36 9.69 4.01 -17.44
C LEU A 36 9.15 4.02 -18.87
N GLN A 37 9.19 2.88 -19.56
CA GLN A 37 8.64 2.71 -20.92
C GLN A 37 7.19 2.20 -20.93
N LEU A 38 6.60 1.90 -19.77
CA LEU A 38 5.35 1.16 -19.66
C LEU A 38 4.21 1.79 -20.47
N LYS A 39 4.05 3.12 -20.40
CA LYS A 39 3.00 3.83 -21.16
C LYS A 39 3.05 3.55 -22.67
N GLN A 40 4.26 3.51 -23.24
CA GLN A 40 4.46 3.25 -24.67
C GLN A 40 4.22 1.77 -25.01
N GLN A 41 4.59 0.88 -24.10
CA GLN A 41 4.40 -0.56 -24.26
C GLN A 41 2.92 -0.94 -24.17
N LEU A 42 2.18 -0.30 -23.25
CA LEU A 42 0.77 -0.56 -23.02
C LEU A 42 -0.09 -0.24 -24.24
N THR A 43 0.24 0.79 -25.04
CA THR A 43 -0.56 1.19 -26.20
C THR A 43 -0.85 0.03 -27.16
N LYS A 44 0.05 -0.97 -27.25
CA LYS A 44 -0.14 -2.16 -28.09
C LYS A 44 -0.98 -3.27 -27.43
N GLU A 45 -1.10 -3.24 -26.11
CA GLU A 45 -1.79 -4.24 -25.28
C GLU A 45 -3.20 -3.78 -24.84
N LEU A 46 -3.55 -2.51 -25.07
CA LEU A 46 -4.88 -1.96 -24.80
C LEU A 46 -5.92 -2.58 -25.74
N GLY A 47 -7.05 -3.02 -25.17
CA GLY A 47 -8.15 -3.65 -25.90
C GLY A 47 -7.94 -5.13 -26.26
N THR A 48 -6.72 -5.66 -26.09
CA THR A 48 -6.38 -7.08 -26.30
C THR A 48 -6.19 -7.79 -24.96
N THR A 49 -5.04 -7.57 -24.34
CA THR A 49 -4.64 -8.18 -23.07
C THR A 49 -5.22 -7.40 -21.89
N LEU A 50 -5.30 -6.08 -22.01
CA LEU A 50 -5.84 -5.19 -21.00
C LEU A 50 -7.21 -4.63 -21.42
N PRO A 51 -8.22 -4.68 -20.55
CA PRO A 51 -9.59 -4.28 -20.89
C PRO A 51 -9.80 -2.77 -20.79
N PHE A 52 -8.80 -1.97 -21.17
CA PHE A 52 -8.82 -0.51 -21.16
C PHE A 52 -8.67 0.04 -22.57
N GLN A 53 -9.23 1.22 -22.82
CA GLN A 53 -9.07 1.94 -24.09
C GLN A 53 -8.15 3.14 -23.91
N GLU A 54 -7.53 3.62 -25.00
CA GLU A 54 -6.69 4.82 -24.95
C GLU A 54 -7.47 6.05 -24.48
N SER A 55 -8.76 6.14 -24.82
CA SER A 55 -9.66 7.20 -24.35
C SER A 55 -9.88 7.21 -22.84
N ASP A 56 -9.62 6.09 -22.16
CA ASP A 56 -9.74 5.98 -20.70
C ASP A 56 -8.50 6.53 -19.98
N LEU A 57 -7.39 6.74 -20.70
CA LEU A 57 -6.12 7.18 -20.12
C LEU A 57 -6.22 8.63 -19.62
N ALA A 58 -5.88 8.82 -18.35
CA ALA A 58 -5.87 10.13 -17.73
C ALA A 58 -4.61 10.95 -18.09
N SER A 59 -4.78 12.26 -18.13
CA SER A 59 -3.65 13.21 -18.18
C SER A 59 -2.75 13.06 -16.95
N GLN A 60 -1.44 13.24 -17.14
CA GLN A 60 -0.46 13.18 -16.05
C GLN A 60 -0.60 14.30 -15.03
N THR A 61 -1.16 15.45 -15.41
CA THR A 61 -1.41 16.57 -14.48
C THR A 61 -2.33 16.20 -13.32
N ILE A 62 -3.08 15.11 -13.43
CA ILE A 62 -3.99 14.64 -12.37
C ILE A 62 -3.25 14.14 -11.12
N PHE A 63 -1.98 13.78 -11.25
CA PHE A 63 -1.17 13.26 -10.16
C PHE A 63 -0.60 14.34 -9.25
N GLU A 64 -0.55 15.60 -9.67
CA GLU A 64 0.10 16.68 -8.92
C GLU A 64 -0.44 16.83 -7.49
N SER A 65 -1.77 16.73 -7.31
CA SER A 65 -2.41 16.77 -5.99
C SER A 65 -2.12 15.54 -5.15
N ALA A 66 -1.98 14.37 -5.78
CA ALA A 66 -1.63 13.13 -5.08
C ALA A 66 -0.16 13.14 -4.63
N TRP A 67 0.75 13.66 -5.47
CA TRP A 67 2.17 13.79 -5.14
C TRP A 67 2.42 14.73 -3.95
N LYS A 68 1.58 15.74 -3.75
CA LYS A 68 1.62 16.58 -2.53
C LYS A 68 1.33 15.79 -1.26
N LYS A 69 0.70 14.62 -1.34
CA LYS A 69 0.43 13.71 -0.21
C LYS A 69 1.50 12.62 -0.09
N THR A 70 1.91 12.00 -1.20
CA THR A 70 2.88 10.90 -1.19
C THR A 70 4.30 11.37 -0.92
N PHE A 71 4.68 12.57 -1.36
CA PHE A 71 6.06 13.03 -1.24
C PHE A 71 6.49 13.27 0.22
N PRO A 72 5.72 13.99 1.07
CA PRO A 72 6.14 14.17 2.47
C PRO A 72 6.19 12.85 3.25
N LEU A 73 5.26 11.92 2.98
CA LEU A 73 5.16 10.66 3.70
C LEU A 73 6.17 9.61 3.23
N PHE A 74 6.37 9.50 1.91
CA PHE A 74 7.08 8.37 1.29
C PHE A 74 8.24 8.81 0.40
N GLY A 75 8.36 10.10 0.09
CA GLY A 75 9.44 10.62 -0.75
C GLY A 75 9.29 10.27 -2.23
N ILE A 76 8.07 9.90 -2.66
CA ILE A 76 7.79 9.42 -4.03
C ILE A 76 6.83 10.33 -4.79
N ARG A 77 7.06 10.43 -6.11
CA ARG A 77 6.24 11.08 -7.14
C ARG A 77 6.27 10.25 -8.44
N PRO A 78 5.63 9.06 -8.46
CA PRO A 78 5.70 8.19 -9.62
C PRO A 78 5.00 8.85 -10.82
N SER A 79 5.79 9.22 -11.83
CA SER A 79 5.36 9.87 -13.08
C SER A 79 5.25 8.89 -14.23
N TRP A 80 5.82 7.70 -14.10
CA TRP A 80 5.73 6.63 -15.09
C TRP A 80 4.39 5.88 -15.06
N VAL A 81 3.66 5.91 -13.93
CA VAL A 81 2.45 5.11 -13.72
C VAL A 81 1.29 5.62 -14.57
N PRO A 82 0.67 4.77 -15.41
CA PRO A 82 -0.54 5.12 -16.14
C PRO A 82 -1.78 5.02 -15.24
N LEU A 83 -2.76 5.89 -15.48
CA LEU A 83 -4.06 5.87 -14.78
C LEU A 83 -5.19 5.82 -15.79
N PHE A 84 -6.13 4.89 -15.59
CA PHE A 84 -7.30 4.69 -16.44
C PHE A 84 -8.59 4.98 -15.69
N PHE A 85 -9.52 5.69 -16.33
CA PHE A 85 -10.89 5.91 -15.83
C PHE A 85 -11.86 4.89 -16.40
N SER A 86 -11.99 3.75 -15.73
CA SER A 86 -12.82 2.63 -16.18
C SER A 86 -13.55 1.96 -15.03
N ASN A 87 -14.76 1.47 -15.29
CA ASN A 87 -15.54 0.68 -14.33
C ASN A 87 -15.34 -0.84 -14.50
N VAL A 88 -14.48 -1.26 -15.43
CA VAL A 88 -14.25 -2.69 -15.70
C VAL A 88 -13.82 -3.40 -14.42
N LYS A 89 -14.52 -4.50 -14.07
CA LYS A 89 -14.24 -5.33 -12.88
C LYS A 89 -14.32 -4.60 -11.52
N LEU A 90 -14.76 -3.33 -11.47
CA LEU A 90 -14.99 -2.62 -10.21
C LEU A 90 -16.43 -2.82 -9.72
N THR A 91 -16.58 -3.27 -8.48
CA THR A 91 -17.89 -3.33 -7.83
C THR A 91 -18.44 -1.92 -7.59
N PRO A 92 -19.77 -1.73 -7.44
CA PRO A 92 -20.41 -0.42 -7.23
C PRO A 92 -19.78 0.47 -6.15
N TRP A 93 -19.19 -0.13 -5.11
CA TRP A 93 -18.60 0.56 -3.95
C TRP A 93 -17.08 0.75 -4.04
N HIS A 94 -16.37 0.12 -4.99
CA HIS A 94 -14.94 0.35 -5.18
C HIS A 94 -14.69 1.68 -5.90
N GLY A 95 -13.85 2.54 -5.33
CA GLY A 95 -13.45 3.80 -5.97
C GLY A 95 -12.37 3.63 -7.05
N GLY A 96 -11.46 2.68 -6.84
CA GLY A 96 -10.32 2.37 -7.72
C GLY A 96 -9.47 1.25 -7.15
N CYS A 97 -8.40 0.90 -7.85
CA CYS A 97 -7.38 -0.05 -7.43
C CYS A 97 -6.07 0.13 -8.21
N ALA A 98 -4.96 -0.25 -7.60
CA ALA A 98 -3.71 -0.54 -8.28
C ALA A 98 -3.76 -1.95 -8.88
N TRP A 99 -3.32 -2.07 -10.12
CA TRP A 99 -3.08 -3.35 -10.79
C TRP A 99 -1.59 -3.58 -10.80
N ILE A 100 -1.13 -4.57 -10.05
CA ILE A 100 0.26 -5.04 -10.07
C ILE A 100 0.30 -6.31 -10.91
N PHE A 101 1.09 -6.31 -11.99
CA PHE A 101 1.05 -7.37 -13.00
C PHE A 101 2.39 -7.55 -13.71
N GLN A 102 2.50 -8.67 -14.43
CA GLN A 102 3.52 -8.91 -15.45
C GLN A 102 2.80 -9.12 -16.79
N LEU A 103 3.23 -8.46 -17.87
CA LEU A 103 2.58 -8.61 -19.19
C LEU A 103 2.68 -10.04 -19.73
N ASN A 104 3.73 -10.77 -19.36
CA ASN A 104 3.93 -12.18 -19.62
C ASN A 104 4.82 -12.77 -18.51
N GLU A 105 4.99 -14.10 -18.48
CA GLU A 105 5.76 -14.81 -17.44
C GLU A 105 7.21 -14.35 -17.27
N LYS A 106 7.79 -13.70 -18.30
CA LYS A 106 9.17 -13.22 -18.30
C LYS A 106 9.29 -11.71 -18.13
N ALA A 107 8.17 -10.99 -18.16
CA ALA A 107 8.17 -9.54 -18.06
C ALA A 107 8.44 -9.11 -16.61
N PRO A 108 9.18 -8.02 -16.39
CA PRO A 108 9.30 -7.43 -15.07
C PRO A 108 7.93 -7.03 -14.50
N LEU A 109 7.86 -6.97 -13.17
CA LEU A 109 6.68 -6.49 -12.46
C LEU A 109 6.43 -5.01 -12.75
N ALA A 110 5.18 -4.64 -12.99
CA ALA A 110 4.77 -3.26 -13.21
C ALA A 110 3.42 -2.96 -12.56
N GLY A 111 3.09 -1.67 -12.50
CA GLY A 111 1.86 -1.15 -11.90
C GLY A 111 1.11 -0.22 -12.84
N LEU A 112 -0.23 -0.28 -12.80
CA LEU A 112 -1.10 0.78 -13.32
C LEU A 112 -2.20 1.09 -12.32
N LEU A 113 -2.80 2.28 -12.42
CA LEU A 113 -3.94 2.66 -11.61
C LEU A 113 -5.23 2.58 -12.43
N GLN A 114 -6.29 2.08 -11.80
CA GLN A 114 -7.63 2.15 -12.32
C GLN A 114 -8.53 2.88 -11.33
N LEU A 115 -9.20 3.95 -11.77
CA LEU A 115 -10.24 4.63 -11.01
C LEU A 115 -11.58 4.51 -11.73
N ARG A 116 -12.68 4.61 -10.99
CA ARG A 116 -14.04 4.67 -11.58
C ARG A 116 -14.15 5.76 -12.63
N LYS A 117 -14.94 5.49 -13.68
CA LYS A 117 -15.15 6.41 -14.81
C LYS A 117 -15.67 7.79 -14.38
N SER A 118 -16.47 7.87 -13.32
CA SER A 118 -16.98 9.14 -12.78
C SER A 118 -15.86 10.10 -12.33
N PHE A 119 -14.71 9.56 -11.93
CA PHE A 119 -13.56 10.37 -11.53
C PHE A 119 -12.89 11.10 -12.69
N ALA A 120 -13.23 10.80 -13.95
CA ALA A 120 -12.78 11.61 -15.09
C ALA A 120 -13.34 13.04 -15.00
N THR A 121 -14.60 13.18 -14.60
CA THR A 121 -15.31 14.47 -14.54
C THR A 121 -15.49 15.02 -13.13
N GLN A 122 -15.42 14.16 -12.11
CA GLN A 122 -15.68 14.51 -10.71
C GLN A 122 -14.44 14.25 -9.85
N SER A 123 -14.22 15.10 -8.85
CA SER A 123 -13.15 14.90 -7.86
C SER A 123 -13.60 14.06 -6.66
N ILE A 124 -14.90 13.79 -6.51
CA ILE A 124 -15.48 13.09 -5.35
C ILE A 124 -16.44 12.00 -5.83
N PHE A 125 -16.34 10.81 -5.25
CA PHE A 125 -17.28 9.70 -5.42
C PHE A 125 -17.94 9.35 -4.08
N THR A 126 -19.26 9.11 -4.10
CA THR A 126 -20.11 8.75 -2.94
C THR A 126 -19.95 9.63 -1.70
N LYS A 127 -19.45 10.87 -1.85
CA LYS A 127 -19.07 11.81 -0.78
C LYS A 127 -17.96 11.31 0.17
N MET A 128 -17.49 10.08 0.00
CA MET A 128 -16.49 9.47 0.88
C MET A 128 -15.11 9.46 0.24
N TYR A 129 -15.02 9.30 -1.08
CA TYR A 129 -13.74 9.15 -1.78
C TYR A 129 -13.38 10.40 -2.55
N GLN A 130 -12.25 11.02 -2.21
CA GLN A 130 -11.64 12.08 -2.99
C GLN A 130 -10.63 11.47 -3.97
N ARG A 131 -10.61 11.99 -5.20
CA ARG A 131 -9.80 11.44 -6.31
C ARG A 131 -8.30 11.48 -6.00
N ASP A 132 -7.81 12.61 -5.49
CA ASP A 132 -6.40 12.81 -5.14
C ASP A 132 -5.95 11.91 -3.98
N GLU A 133 -6.80 11.73 -2.98
CA GLU A 133 -6.57 10.79 -1.88
C GLU A 133 -6.51 9.34 -2.38
N LEU A 134 -7.44 8.94 -3.24
CA LEU A 134 -7.47 7.60 -3.81
C LEU A 134 -6.23 7.34 -4.68
N ILE A 135 -5.84 8.30 -5.54
CA ILE A 135 -4.60 8.18 -6.33
C ILE A 135 -3.39 8.05 -5.41
N ALA A 136 -3.29 8.85 -4.35
CA ALA A 136 -2.17 8.77 -3.42
C ALA A 136 -2.12 7.42 -2.68
N HIS A 137 -3.28 6.88 -2.29
CA HIS A 137 -3.42 5.56 -1.69
C HIS A 137 -2.89 4.48 -2.63
N GLU A 138 -3.36 4.45 -3.88
CA GLU A 138 -2.92 3.43 -4.85
C GLU A 138 -1.44 3.59 -5.25
N LEU A 139 -0.92 4.82 -5.31
CA LEU A 139 0.51 5.06 -5.53
C LEU A 139 1.38 4.52 -4.38
N ALA A 140 0.87 4.50 -3.16
CA ALA A 140 1.57 3.88 -2.02
C ALA A 140 1.72 2.37 -2.20
N HIS A 141 0.75 1.70 -2.83
CA HIS A 141 0.85 0.30 -3.20
C HIS A 141 1.86 0.10 -4.34
N VAL A 142 1.83 0.96 -5.37
CA VAL A 142 2.80 0.90 -6.49
C VAL A 142 4.24 1.05 -6.00
N GLY A 143 4.53 1.98 -5.09
CA GLY A 143 5.88 2.14 -4.55
C GLY A 143 6.38 0.93 -3.76
N ARG A 144 5.47 0.07 -3.27
CA ARG A 144 5.77 -1.17 -2.55
C ARG A 144 5.45 -2.44 -3.35
N MET A 145 5.25 -2.35 -4.66
CA MET A 145 4.79 -3.49 -5.47
C MET A 145 5.71 -4.72 -5.44
N CYS A 146 7.00 -4.56 -5.09
CA CYS A 146 7.97 -5.65 -4.96
C CYS A 146 8.06 -6.25 -3.55
N TYR A 147 7.23 -5.79 -2.60
CA TYR A 147 7.17 -6.32 -1.24
C TYR A 147 6.11 -7.42 -1.20
N HIS A 148 6.51 -8.60 -0.71
CA HIS A 148 5.65 -9.78 -0.64
C HIS A 148 4.99 -9.90 0.73
N GLU A 149 4.56 -8.79 1.32
CA GLU A 149 4.24 -8.70 2.75
C GLU A 149 3.09 -7.71 3.03
N PRO A 150 1.90 -8.21 3.45
CA PRO A 150 0.68 -7.39 3.51
C PRO A 150 0.43 -6.72 4.87
N LYS A 151 1.25 -6.91 5.92
CA LYS A 151 0.82 -6.53 7.28
C LYS A 151 0.71 -5.01 7.47
N TYR A 152 1.65 -4.24 6.91
CA TYR A 152 1.68 -2.79 7.05
C TYR A 152 1.38 -2.02 5.75
N GLU A 153 1.20 -2.70 4.63
CA GLU A 153 0.94 -2.08 3.32
C GLU A 153 -0.27 -1.13 3.36
N GLU A 154 -1.42 -1.60 3.84
CA GLU A 154 -2.62 -0.77 4.03
C GLU A 154 -2.39 0.36 5.04
N PHE A 155 -1.55 0.17 6.06
CA PHE A 155 -1.26 1.23 7.03
C PHE A 155 -0.59 2.43 6.34
N PHE A 156 0.38 2.17 5.45
CA PHE A 156 0.99 3.22 4.64
C PHE A 156 -0.03 3.83 3.68
N ALA A 157 -0.76 3.02 2.91
CA ALA A 157 -1.71 3.54 1.94
C ALA A 157 -2.79 4.44 2.57
N TYR A 158 -3.33 4.07 3.73
CA TYR A 158 -4.30 4.89 4.46
C TYR A 158 -3.72 6.15 5.12
N GLN A 159 -2.40 6.27 5.34
CA GLN A 159 -1.80 7.51 5.84
C GLN A 159 -2.00 8.70 4.89
N THR A 160 -2.18 8.43 3.59
CA THR A 160 -2.47 9.46 2.58
C THR A 160 -3.87 10.09 2.73
N SER A 161 -4.74 9.49 3.54
CA SER A 161 -6.11 9.97 3.74
C SER A 161 -6.18 11.28 4.52
N THR A 162 -7.07 12.17 4.06
CA THR A 162 -7.38 13.40 4.80
C THR A 162 -8.25 13.13 6.03
N SER A 163 -9.06 12.07 5.99
CA SER A 163 -9.93 11.63 7.08
C SER A 163 -9.12 10.90 8.15
N TRP A 164 -9.21 11.39 9.40
CA TRP A 164 -8.60 10.73 10.56
C TRP A 164 -9.18 9.32 10.75
N LEU A 165 -10.48 9.13 10.46
CA LEU A 165 -11.16 7.85 10.64
C LEU A 165 -10.58 6.80 9.68
N ARG A 166 -10.42 7.15 8.41
CA ARG A 166 -9.79 6.26 7.42
C ARG A 166 -8.32 6.03 7.71
N ARG A 167 -7.57 7.07 8.11
CA ARG A 167 -6.17 6.93 8.52
C ARG A 167 -5.99 5.93 9.65
N THR A 168 -6.89 5.94 10.64
CA THR A 168 -6.74 5.14 11.85
C THR A 168 -7.38 3.76 11.73
N LEU A 169 -8.58 3.66 11.15
CA LEU A 169 -9.38 2.44 11.08
C LEU A 169 -9.39 1.78 9.70
N GLY A 170 -8.96 2.46 8.64
CA GLY A 170 -8.90 1.89 7.29
C GLY A 170 -8.17 0.54 7.23
N PRO A 171 -6.99 0.39 7.86
CA PRO A 171 -6.23 -0.87 7.87
C PRO A 171 -6.81 -2.00 8.74
N ILE A 172 -8.04 -1.87 9.27
CA ILE A 172 -8.61 -2.85 10.22
C ILE A 172 -8.80 -4.24 9.57
N VAL A 173 -9.20 -4.25 8.30
CA VAL A 173 -9.36 -5.44 7.46
C VAL A 173 -8.07 -5.66 6.68
N GLN A 174 -7.52 -6.87 6.70
CA GLN A 174 -6.26 -7.19 6.02
C GLN A 174 -6.41 -8.09 4.82
N SER A 175 -7.55 -8.75 4.70
CA SER A 175 -7.82 -9.60 3.55
C SER A 175 -9.31 -9.65 3.24
N SER A 176 -9.61 -9.96 1.98
CA SER A 176 -10.99 -10.19 1.54
C SER A 176 -11.66 -11.34 2.32
N TYR A 177 -10.88 -12.32 2.79
CA TYR A 177 -11.40 -13.43 3.60
C TYR A 177 -11.90 -12.97 4.97
N GLU A 178 -11.24 -12.00 5.60
CA GLU A 178 -11.69 -11.46 6.89
C GLU A 178 -13.04 -10.75 6.76
N SER A 179 -13.19 -9.91 5.74
CA SER A 179 -14.48 -9.29 5.42
C SER A 179 -15.54 -10.33 5.14
N LEU A 180 -15.20 -11.37 4.37
CA LEU A 180 -16.13 -12.43 4.01
C LEU A 180 -16.59 -13.23 5.23
N ILE A 181 -15.68 -13.63 6.12
CA ILE A 181 -16.00 -14.32 7.38
C ILE A 181 -16.91 -13.45 8.25
N PHE A 182 -16.62 -12.15 8.35
CA PHE A 182 -17.45 -11.23 9.11
C PHE A 182 -18.86 -11.10 8.53
N VAL A 183 -19.00 -10.96 7.21
CA VAL A 183 -20.31 -10.91 6.53
C VAL A 183 -21.06 -12.22 6.71
N PHE A 184 -20.40 -13.38 6.56
CA PHE A 184 -21.02 -14.67 6.82
C PHE A 184 -21.49 -14.82 8.27
N ALA A 185 -20.71 -14.35 9.24
CA ALA A 185 -21.11 -14.35 10.64
C ALA A 185 -22.38 -13.50 10.87
N LEU A 186 -22.48 -12.32 10.24
CA LEU A 186 -23.69 -11.48 10.33
C LEU A 186 -24.91 -12.15 9.69
N VAL A 187 -24.74 -12.71 8.50
CA VAL A 187 -25.81 -13.42 7.78
C VAL A 187 -26.26 -14.65 8.55
N PHE A 188 -25.32 -15.39 9.14
CA PHE A 188 -25.61 -16.54 10.00
C PHE A 188 -26.41 -16.14 11.24
N VAL A 189 -26.02 -15.06 11.93
CA VAL A 189 -26.80 -14.52 13.07
C VAL A 189 -28.23 -14.18 12.63
N LEU A 190 -28.40 -13.55 11.47
CA LEU A 190 -29.72 -13.20 10.94
C LEU A 190 -30.58 -14.44 10.64
N PHE A 191 -30.02 -15.47 10.00
CA PHE A 191 -30.75 -16.72 9.75
C PHE A 191 -31.07 -17.48 11.03
N PHE A 192 -30.14 -17.46 11.99
CA PHE A 192 -30.35 -18.06 13.30
C PHE A 192 -31.50 -17.38 14.05
N ASP A 193 -31.53 -16.04 14.09
CA ASP A 193 -32.63 -15.30 14.70
C ASP A 193 -33.97 -15.56 13.98
N LEU A 194 -33.98 -15.63 12.65
CA LEU A 194 -35.18 -15.98 11.89
C LEU A 194 -35.69 -17.38 12.22
N TRP A 195 -34.78 -18.37 12.28
CA TRP A 195 -35.14 -19.74 12.67
C TRP A 195 -35.74 -19.78 14.07
N MET A 196 -35.17 -19.05 15.04
CA MET A 196 -35.69 -19.00 16.40
C MET A 196 -37.11 -18.46 16.47
N VAL A 197 -37.40 -17.39 15.72
CA VAL A 197 -38.74 -16.81 15.63
C VAL A 197 -39.72 -17.83 15.03
N LEU A 198 -39.33 -18.52 13.95
CA LEU A 198 -40.17 -19.53 13.29
C LEU A 198 -40.40 -20.79 14.15
N ALA A 199 -39.42 -21.15 14.98
CA ALA A 199 -39.50 -22.29 15.88
C ALA A 199 -40.14 -21.95 17.24
N GLU A 200 -40.65 -20.73 17.41
CA GLU A 200 -41.24 -20.19 18.66
C GLU A 200 -40.30 -20.33 19.88
N GLN A 201 -38.98 -20.27 19.64
CA GLN A 201 -37.96 -20.37 20.67
C GLN A 201 -37.64 -18.99 21.25
N SER A 202 -37.39 -18.93 22.57
CA SER A 202 -37.05 -17.67 23.24
C SER A 202 -35.66 -17.16 22.82
N PRO A 203 -35.51 -15.92 22.30
CA PRO A 203 -34.22 -15.35 21.89
C PRO A 203 -33.25 -15.09 23.06
N ASN A 204 -33.69 -15.26 24.31
CA ASN A 204 -32.93 -14.98 25.52
C ASN A 204 -32.23 -16.22 26.09
N THR A 205 -31.91 -17.21 25.26
CA THR A 205 -31.07 -18.34 25.68
C THR A 205 -29.59 -17.94 25.64
N LEU A 206 -28.78 -18.60 26.49
CA LEU A 206 -27.33 -18.41 26.49
C LEU A 206 -26.73 -18.69 25.10
N THR A 207 -27.23 -19.71 24.40
CA THR A 207 -26.80 -20.08 23.04
C THR A 207 -27.04 -18.95 22.04
N ALA A 208 -28.21 -18.32 22.08
CA ALA A 208 -28.52 -17.21 21.18
C ALA A 208 -27.59 -16.00 21.41
N TRP A 209 -27.31 -15.68 22.67
CA TRP A 209 -26.32 -14.65 23.00
C TRP A 209 -24.91 -15.02 22.55
N ALA A 210 -24.46 -16.26 22.75
CA ALA A 210 -23.15 -16.71 22.32
C ALA A 210 -22.95 -16.55 20.80
N ILE A 211 -23.95 -16.88 19.99
CA ILE A 211 -23.92 -16.71 18.53
C ILE A 211 -23.83 -15.23 18.14
N LYS A 212 -24.61 -14.36 18.80
CA LYS A 212 -24.58 -12.90 18.57
C LYS A 212 -23.26 -12.24 18.96
N LEU A 213 -22.51 -12.83 19.89
CA LEU A 213 -21.19 -12.35 20.30
C LEU A 213 -20.09 -12.67 19.26
N ILE A 214 -20.30 -13.61 18.33
CA ILE A 214 -19.30 -13.97 17.32
C ILE A 214 -18.85 -12.77 16.46
N PRO A 215 -19.74 -12.02 15.78
CA PRO A 215 -19.31 -10.86 14.99
C PRO A 215 -18.65 -9.77 15.85
N LEU A 216 -19.09 -9.59 17.10
CA LEU A 216 -18.46 -8.65 18.04
C LEU A 216 -17.05 -9.09 18.43
N ALA A 217 -16.84 -10.38 18.66
CA ALA A 217 -15.52 -10.94 18.93
C ALA A 217 -14.56 -10.79 17.74
N LEU A 218 -15.06 -11.01 16.51
CA LEU A 218 -14.28 -10.76 15.28
C LEU A 218 -13.87 -9.30 15.15
N LEU A 219 -14.79 -8.37 15.41
CA LEU A 219 -14.50 -6.93 15.38
C LEU A 219 -13.52 -6.52 16.49
N ALA A 220 -13.68 -7.05 17.71
CA ALA A 220 -12.78 -6.80 18.82
C ALA A 220 -11.37 -7.33 18.54
N TYR A 221 -11.25 -8.53 17.98
CA TYR A 221 -9.98 -9.10 17.54
C TYR A 221 -9.30 -8.21 16.49
N ALA A 222 -10.04 -7.79 15.46
CA ALA A 222 -9.51 -6.90 14.42
C ALA A 222 -9.04 -5.55 15.00
N GLY A 223 -9.81 -4.99 15.94
CA GLY A 223 -9.46 -3.76 16.67
C GLY A 223 -8.19 -3.89 17.53
N VAL A 224 -8.08 -4.96 18.33
CA VAL A 224 -6.88 -5.22 19.14
C VAL A 224 -5.64 -5.38 18.25
N ARG A 225 -5.77 -6.12 17.15
CA ARG A 225 -4.70 -6.31 16.17
C ARG A 225 -4.29 -4.99 15.51
N LEU A 226 -5.26 -4.16 15.11
CA LEU A 226 -5.03 -2.83 14.55
C LEU A 226 -4.23 -1.94 15.52
N VAL A 227 -4.63 -1.90 16.79
CA VAL A 227 -3.93 -1.11 17.83
C VAL A 227 -2.50 -1.60 18.01
N LYS A 228 -2.28 -2.93 18.11
CA LYS A 228 -0.94 -3.49 18.25
C LYS A 228 -0.04 -3.12 17.07
N ARG A 229 -0.55 -3.17 15.84
CA ARG A 229 0.22 -2.78 14.64
C ARG A 229 0.55 -1.30 14.60
N TRP A 230 -0.39 -0.43 14.93
CA TRP A 230 -0.10 1.00 15.07
C TRP A 230 0.96 1.28 16.13
N GLN A 231 0.93 0.55 17.25
CA GLN A 231 1.95 0.67 18.29
C GLN A 231 3.33 0.21 17.78
N THR A 232 3.42 -0.91 17.07
CA THR A 232 4.68 -1.37 16.47
C THR A 232 5.22 -0.38 15.46
N LEU A 233 4.38 0.11 14.54
CA LEU A 233 4.78 1.08 13.52
C LEU A 233 5.24 2.40 14.15
N LYS A 234 4.55 2.88 15.18
CA LYS A 234 4.95 4.06 15.94
C LYS A 234 6.27 3.85 16.70
N LYS A 235 6.49 2.69 17.30
CA LYS A 235 7.75 2.35 17.96
C LYS A 235 8.91 2.35 16.96
N ALA A 236 8.76 1.65 15.83
CA ALA A 236 9.77 1.61 14.78
C ALA A 236 10.10 3.02 14.27
N ARG A 237 9.08 3.85 13.98
CA ARG A 237 9.26 5.26 13.61
C ARG A 237 10.05 6.04 14.67
N ASN A 238 9.69 5.89 15.95
CA ASN A 238 10.34 6.62 17.03
C ASN A 238 11.82 6.26 17.19
N VAL A 239 12.21 5.02 16.91
CA VAL A 239 13.63 4.64 16.93
C VAL A 239 14.34 5.20 15.70
N LEU A 240 13.70 5.17 14.51
CA LEU A 240 14.26 5.79 13.31
C LEU A 240 14.52 7.30 13.49
N LEU A 241 13.64 8.02 14.20
CA LEU A 241 13.84 9.45 14.54
C LEU A 241 15.12 9.72 15.34
N GLN A 242 15.72 8.72 15.98
CA GLN A 242 16.98 8.88 16.71
C GLN A 242 18.19 8.94 15.77
N ILE A 243 18.04 8.48 14.52
CA ILE A 243 19.14 8.29 13.57
C ILE A 243 18.99 9.10 12.27
N VAL A 244 17.78 9.60 11.97
CA VAL A 244 17.55 10.53 10.85
C VAL A 244 17.42 11.98 11.33
N VAL A 245 17.57 12.93 10.40
CA VAL A 245 17.57 14.37 10.70
C VAL A 245 16.17 14.91 11.04
N ASN A 246 15.11 14.39 10.40
CA ASN A 246 13.76 14.92 10.56
C ASN A 246 12.68 13.84 10.45
N GLU A 247 11.45 14.25 10.75
CA GLU A 247 10.28 13.36 10.77
C GLU A 247 9.92 12.77 9.41
N GLU A 248 10.04 13.56 8.34
CA GLU A 248 9.73 13.09 6.98
C GLU A 248 10.68 11.97 6.56
N LEU A 249 11.98 12.12 6.81
CA LEU A 249 12.95 11.07 6.50
C LEU A 249 12.67 9.78 7.28
N ALA A 250 12.20 9.87 8.53
CA ALA A 250 11.84 8.69 9.30
C ALA A 250 10.66 7.94 8.66
N ASP A 251 9.63 8.67 8.23
CA ASP A 251 8.47 8.10 7.53
C ASP A 251 8.87 7.50 6.17
N GLN A 252 9.75 8.18 5.44
CA GLN A 252 10.27 7.70 4.16
C GLN A 252 11.11 6.42 4.32
N VAL A 253 11.97 6.35 5.34
CA VAL A 253 12.70 5.11 5.64
C VAL A 253 11.73 4.01 6.06
N LEU A 254 10.80 4.31 6.97
CA LEU A 254 9.80 3.35 7.46
C LEU A 254 8.99 2.72 6.32
N TYR A 255 8.58 3.53 5.35
CA TYR A 255 7.87 3.10 4.14
C TYR A 255 8.70 2.15 3.25
N ARG A 256 10.02 2.10 3.40
CA ARG A 256 10.92 1.20 2.66
C ARG A 256 11.29 -0.05 3.44
N LEU A 257 10.83 -0.20 4.68
CA LEU A 257 11.10 -1.39 5.48
C LEU A 257 10.15 -2.55 5.14
N THR A 258 10.64 -3.76 5.34
CA THR A 258 9.84 -4.99 5.37
C THR A 258 9.03 -5.07 6.66
N ASP A 259 7.98 -5.89 6.69
CA ASP A 259 7.19 -6.17 7.88
C ASP A 259 8.09 -6.70 9.01
N ASN A 260 9.03 -7.58 8.68
CA ASN A 260 9.98 -8.16 9.65
C ASN A 260 10.96 -7.12 10.19
N GLU A 261 11.43 -6.20 9.36
CA GLU A 261 12.25 -5.06 9.79
C GLU A 261 11.46 -4.12 10.69
N ILE A 262 10.21 -3.80 10.35
CA ILE A 262 9.35 -2.95 11.21
C ILE A 262 9.15 -3.59 12.58
N GLU A 263 8.86 -4.89 12.63
CA GLU A 263 8.68 -5.63 13.89
C GLU A 263 9.98 -5.70 14.71
N SER A 264 11.11 -5.87 14.04
CA SER A 264 12.43 -5.94 14.68
C SER A 264 12.89 -4.57 15.20
N PHE A 265 12.81 -3.53 14.36
CA PHE A 265 13.24 -2.16 14.68
C PHE A 265 12.39 -1.54 15.79
N ALA A 266 11.13 -1.94 15.94
CA ALA A 266 10.28 -1.54 17.05
C ALA A 266 10.82 -1.96 18.43
N ASN A 267 11.75 -2.90 18.48
CA ASN A 267 12.38 -3.42 19.70
C ASN A 267 13.89 -3.15 19.77
N MET A 268 14.45 -2.44 18.79
CA MET A 268 15.86 -2.06 18.74
C MET A 268 16.06 -0.63 19.24
N ASN A 269 17.32 -0.27 19.48
CA ASN A 269 17.76 1.11 19.66
C ASN A 269 18.44 1.65 18.38
N GLY A 270 18.66 2.96 18.31
CA GLY A 270 19.23 3.60 17.11
C GLY A 270 20.58 3.03 16.67
N ARG A 271 21.44 2.60 17.60
CA ARG A 271 22.74 2.01 17.27
C ARG A 271 22.60 0.63 16.64
N GLU A 272 21.73 -0.21 17.18
CA GLU A 272 21.44 -1.53 16.61
C GLU A 272 20.89 -1.44 15.18
N ILE A 273 20.07 -0.42 14.90
CA ILE A 273 19.59 -0.16 13.53
C ILE A 273 20.74 0.28 12.62
N GLN A 274 21.63 1.18 13.08
CA GLN A 274 22.81 1.57 12.30
C GLN A 274 23.70 0.36 11.98
N ASP A 275 23.99 -0.47 12.99
CA ASP A 275 24.78 -1.70 12.84
C ASP A 275 24.10 -2.67 11.84
N TYR A 276 22.77 -2.75 11.84
CA TYR A 276 22.01 -3.53 10.87
C TYR A 276 22.23 -3.04 9.43
N PHE A 277 22.06 -1.74 9.17
CA PHE A 277 22.28 -1.21 7.82
C PHE A 277 23.73 -1.36 7.35
N GLU A 278 24.71 -1.13 8.23
CA GLU A 278 26.12 -1.31 7.92
C GLU A 278 26.47 -2.76 7.55
N SER A 279 25.83 -3.73 8.23
CA SER A 279 26.07 -5.17 8.03
C SER A 279 25.43 -5.73 6.77
N TYR A 280 24.26 -5.22 6.37
CA TYR A 280 23.44 -5.83 5.31
C TYR A 280 23.36 -5.01 4.02
N GLN A 281 23.90 -3.78 3.96
CA GLN A 281 23.89 -2.96 2.74
C GLN A 281 24.55 -3.64 1.52
N THR A 282 25.56 -4.51 1.71
CA THR A 282 26.22 -5.19 0.60
C THR A 282 25.41 -6.35 0.02
N GLN A 283 24.39 -6.81 0.74
CA GLN A 283 23.54 -7.95 0.37
C GLN A 283 22.19 -7.52 -0.20
N SER A 284 21.79 -6.26 -0.01
CA SER A 284 20.50 -5.74 -0.47
C SER A 284 20.66 -4.34 -1.07
N LEU A 285 20.35 -4.21 -2.36
CA LEU A 285 20.35 -2.93 -3.06
C LEU A 285 19.42 -1.92 -2.37
N ARG A 286 18.28 -2.39 -1.84
CA ARG A 286 17.34 -1.57 -1.07
C ARG A 286 17.99 -1.00 0.19
N LEU A 287 18.68 -1.82 0.98
CA LEU A 287 19.33 -1.35 2.21
C LEU A 287 20.50 -0.41 1.90
N LYS A 288 21.27 -0.71 0.85
CA LYS A 288 22.30 0.20 0.33
C LYS A 288 21.71 1.57 -0.03
N MET A 289 20.62 1.58 -0.79
CA MET A 289 19.90 2.79 -1.16
C MET A 289 19.43 3.56 0.08
N ILE A 290 18.84 2.87 1.06
CA ILE A 290 18.36 3.54 2.28
C ILE A 290 19.54 4.18 3.03
N GLN A 291 20.65 3.46 3.18
CA GLN A 291 21.86 3.96 3.84
C GLN A 291 22.44 5.20 3.14
N GLU A 292 22.57 5.16 1.81
CA GLU A 292 23.17 6.25 1.03
C GLU A 292 22.27 7.50 0.94
N LEU A 293 20.96 7.35 1.03
CA LEU A 293 20.01 8.43 0.80
C LEU A 293 19.45 9.06 2.08
N TYR A 294 19.28 8.29 3.15
CA TYR A 294 18.59 8.75 4.37
C TYR A 294 19.48 8.82 5.60
N PHE A 295 20.54 8.02 5.64
CA PHE A 295 21.48 7.99 6.77
C PHE A 295 22.85 8.56 6.45
N ALA A 296 23.08 8.95 5.19
CA ALA A 296 24.25 9.71 4.83
C ALA A 296 24.20 11.04 5.58
N LYS A 297 24.97 11.10 6.68
CA LYS A 297 25.35 12.33 7.37
C LYS A 297 25.62 13.40 6.34
N GLU A 298 25.20 14.63 6.64
CA GLU A 298 25.90 15.82 6.14
C GLU A 298 27.42 15.57 6.25
N ARG A 299 28.02 15.14 5.15
CA ARG A 299 29.47 15.15 4.93
C ARG A 299 29.67 16.22 3.88
N GLY A 300 29.71 17.46 4.36
CA GLY A 300 29.83 18.68 3.56
C GLY A 300 29.09 19.81 4.23
#